data_AF-A0A960Y4C8-F1
#
_entry.id   AF-A0A960Y4C8-F1
#
_cell.length_a   1.000
_cell.length_b   1.000
_cell.length_c   1.000
_cell.angle_alpha   90.00
_cell.angle_beta   90.00
_cell.angle_gamma   90.00
#
_symmetry.space_group_name_H-M   'P 1'
#
loop_
_entity.id
_entity.type
_entity.pdbx_description
1 polymer ?
#
loop_
_entity_poly.entity_id
_entity_poly.type
_entity_poly.pdbx_seq_one_letter_code
_entity_poly.pdbx_strand_id
1 'polypeptide(L)'
;MSLLLSKRWGWVFPLLCIIVLIPISNAYDVALSQLFYRPEIKKFTNTEFLSIVYRYAQLPALLTGIAAGLLWFAAPLLPKIKRYRPYLAVLALTLALGPGLLVNVVLKPNWGRPRPRHVIELGGEAKFRPFYSPNWGPWKRDFYKSMP
;
A
#
# COMPACT_ATOMS: atom_id res chain seq x y z
N MET A 1 -25.27 31.95 -9.44
CA MET A 1 -24.02 31.44 -10.07
C MET A 1 -22.79 31.45 -9.13
N SER A 2 -22.75 32.28 -8.09
CA SER A 2 -21.58 32.42 -7.18
C SER A 2 -21.46 31.33 -6.09
N LEU A 3 -22.56 30.69 -5.69
CA LEU A 3 -22.58 29.65 -4.64
C LEU A 3 -22.00 28.29 -5.05
N LEU A 4 -21.92 27.99 -6.36
CA LEU A 4 -21.34 26.74 -6.87
C LEU A 4 -19.80 26.81 -6.97
N LEU A 5 -19.21 28.01 -7.02
CA LEU A 5 -17.76 28.18 -7.08
C LEU A 5 -17.09 28.02 -5.72
N SER A 6 -17.66 28.54 -4.63
CA SER A 6 -17.04 28.48 -3.29
C SER A 6 -16.88 27.06 -2.74
N LYS A 7 -17.80 26.16 -3.08
CA LYS A 7 -17.79 24.75 -2.62
C LYS A 7 -16.69 23.90 -3.27
N ARG A 8 -16.14 24.32 -4.43
CA ARG A 8 -15.06 23.60 -5.12
C ARG A 8 -13.67 23.88 -4.51
N TRP A 9 -13.48 25.04 -3.89
CA TRP A 9 -12.20 25.40 -3.25
C TRP A 9 -11.85 24.54 -2.03
N GLY A 10 -12.86 23.98 -1.35
CA GLY A 10 -12.65 23.04 -0.25
C GLY A 10 -11.88 21.78 -0.64
N TRP A 11 -11.93 21.36 -1.92
CA TRP A 11 -11.15 20.23 -2.45
C TRP A 11 -9.86 20.66 -3.16
N VAL A 12 -9.82 21.89 -3.68
CA VAL A 12 -8.62 22.44 -4.32
C VAL A 12 -7.48 22.57 -3.30
N PHE A 13 -7.77 23.05 -2.10
CA PHE A 13 -6.77 23.18 -1.04
C PHE A 13 -6.08 21.85 -0.68
N PRO A 14 -6.79 20.75 -0.31
CA PRO A 14 -6.14 19.48 -0.01
C PRO A 14 -5.42 18.87 -1.22
N LEU A 15 -5.93 19.06 -2.45
CA LEU A 15 -5.23 18.61 -3.67
C LEU A 15 -3.93 19.36 -3.89
N LEU A 16 -3.92 20.68 -3.71
CA LEU A 16 -2.70 21.49 -3.78
C LEU A 16 -1.71 21.10 -2.68
N CYS A 17 -2.18 20.90 -1.44
CA CYS A 17 -1.33 20.39 -0.36
C CYS A 17 -0.71 19.05 -0.74
N ILE A 18 -1.48 18.11 -1.29
CA ILE A 18 -0.94 16.83 -1.76
C ILE A 18 0.15 17.08 -2.81
N ILE A 19 -0.12 17.86 -3.86
CA ILE A 19 0.83 18.12 -4.95
C ILE A 19 2.15 18.71 -4.41
N VAL A 20 2.08 19.66 -3.48
CA VAL A 20 3.25 20.29 -2.87
C VAL A 20 4.02 19.32 -1.97
N LEU A 21 3.33 18.44 -1.25
CA LEU A 21 3.94 17.47 -0.32
C LEU A 21 4.60 16.27 -1.05
N ILE A 22 4.15 15.94 -2.27
CA ILE A 22 4.69 14.82 -3.07
C ILE A 22 6.23 14.86 -3.20
N PRO A 23 6.87 15.93 -3.72
CA PRO A 23 8.33 15.95 -3.92
C PRO A 23 9.10 15.96 -2.59
N ILE A 24 8.53 16.62 -1.58
CA ILE A 24 9.12 16.76 -0.25
C ILE A 24 9.20 15.39 0.46
N SER A 25 8.23 14.50 0.22
CA SER A 25 8.16 13.19 0.86
C SER A 25 9.37 12.28 0.58
N ASN A 26 10.08 12.46 -0.54
CA ASN A 26 11.20 11.60 -0.91
C ASN A 26 12.40 11.76 0.02
N ALA A 27 12.73 13.01 0.37
CA ALA A 27 13.84 13.31 1.27
C ALA A 27 13.54 12.76 2.67
N TYR A 28 12.29 12.91 3.12
CA TYR A 28 11.86 12.37 4.40
C TYR A 28 11.80 10.84 4.43
N ASP A 29 11.45 10.17 3.33
CA ASP A 29 11.42 8.70 3.24
C ASP A 29 12.80 8.09 3.55
N VAL A 30 13.87 8.64 2.96
CA VAL A 30 15.24 8.18 3.22
C VAL A 30 15.72 8.60 4.61
N ALA A 31 15.51 9.88 4.98
CA ALA A 31 15.94 10.38 6.29
C ALA A 31 15.30 9.63 7.46
N LEU A 32 13.99 9.34 7.38
CA LEU A 32 13.30 8.53 8.39
C LEU A 32 13.78 7.08 8.39
N SER A 33 14.07 6.51 7.22
CA SER A 33 14.60 5.14 7.12
C SER A 33 15.97 5.01 7.78
N GLN A 34 16.81 6.05 7.71
CA GLN A 34 18.13 6.08 8.35
C GLN A 34 18.03 6.00 9.89
N LEU A 35 16.99 6.56 10.50
CA LEU A 35 16.79 6.50 11.96
C LEU A 35 16.64 5.06 12.48
N PHE A 36 16.13 4.15 11.65
CA PHE A 36 15.93 2.74 12.00
C PHE A 36 17.05 1.81 11.49
N TYR A 37 17.95 2.33 10.66
CA TYR A 37 19.03 1.57 10.06
C TYR A 37 20.29 1.62 10.94
N ARG A 38 20.85 0.44 11.24
CA ARG A 38 22.12 0.32 11.99
C ARG A 38 23.26 0.06 11.00
N PRO A 39 24.12 1.05 10.70
CA PRO A 39 25.16 0.92 9.69
C PRO A 39 26.21 -0.13 10.05
N GLU A 40 26.50 -0.31 11.34
CA GLU A 40 27.48 -1.28 11.85
C GLU A 40 27.15 -2.73 11.45
N ILE A 41 25.88 -3.10 11.54
CA ILE A 41 25.40 -4.47 11.27
C ILE A 41 24.68 -4.58 9.92
N LYS A 42 24.65 -3.49 9.13
CA LYS A 42 23.93 -3.35 7.86
C LYS A 42 22.48 -3.87 7.89
N LYS A 43 21.77 -3.61 8.99
CA LYS A 43 20.40 -4.12 9.21
C LYS A 43 19.49 -3.05 9.78
N PHE A 44 18.21 -3.16 9.44
CA PHE A 44 17.15 -2.38 10.07
C PHE A 44 16.84 -2.96 11.44
N THR A 45 16.52 -2.07 12.39
CA THR A 45 16.00 -2.45 13.70
C THR A 45 14.68 -3.18 13.50
N ASN A 46 14.61 -4.42 13.97
CA ASN A 46 13.42 -5.24 13.90
C ASN A 46 13.15 -5.78 15.30
N THR A 47 11.97 -5.49 15.84
CA THR A 47 11.48 -6.07 17.08
C THR A 47 10.60 -7.27 16.77
N GLU A 48 10.47 -8.19 17.72
CA GLU A 48 9.58 -9.33 17.57
C GLU A 48 8.14 -8.89 17.24
N PHE A 49 7.66 -7.85 17.92
CA PHE A 49 6.37 -7.23 17.63
C PHE A 49 6.24 -6.75 16.17
N LEU A 50 7.22 -6.00 15.66
CA LEU A 50 7.21 -5.54 14.26
C LEU A 50 7.20 -6.71 13.27
N SER A 51 7.90 -7.79 13.58
CA SER A 51 7.93 -8.99 12.75
C SER A 51 6.55 -9.69 12.68
N ILE A 52 5.84 -9.75 13.81
CA ILE A 52 4.47 -10.29 13.91
C ILE A 52 3.52 -9.43 13.09
N VAL A 53 3.55 -8.11 13.30
CA VAL A 53 2.71 -7.18 12.53
C VAL A 53 3.02 -7.30 11.04
N TYR A 54 4.29 -7.32 10.64
CA TYR A 54 4.68 -7.44 9.23
C TYR A 54 4.15 -8.73 8.59
N ARG A 55 4.20 -9.85 9.31
CA ARG A 55 3.75 -11.16 8.82
C ARG A 55 2.23 -11.27 8.75
N TYR A 56 1.51 -10.70 9.72
CA TYR A 56 0.07 -10.94 9.88
C TYR A 56 -0.81 -9.74 9.55
N ALA A 57 -0.26 -8.57 9.22
CA ALA A 57 -1.04 -7.37 8.87
C ALA A 57 -2.03 -7.58 7.71
N GLN A 58 -1.77 -8.56 6.84
CA GLN A 58 -2.64 -8.88 5.71
C GLN A 58 -3.83 -9.78 6.10
N LEU A 59 -3.70 -10.54 7.20
CA LEU A 59 -4.73 -11.52 7.60
C LEU A 59 -6.07 -10.87 7.95
N PRO A 60 -6.15 -9.79 8.75
CA PRO A 60 -7.44 -9.19 9.08
C PRO A 60 -8.25 -8.78 7.84
N ALA A 61 -7.59 -8.15 6.86
CA ALA A 61 -8.22 -7.75 5.61
C ALA A 61 -8.69 -8.98 4.80
N LEU A 62 -7.85 -10.01 4.71
CA LEU A 62 -8.18 -11.25 3.99
C LEU A 62 -9.36 -11.98 4.64
N LEU A 63 -9.30 -12.20 5.96
CA LEU A 63 -10.36 -12.85 6.72
C LEU A 63 -11.68 -12.08 6.63
N THR A 64 -11.62 -10.75 6.73
CA THR A 64 -12.81 -9.89 6.59
C THR A 64 -13.42 -10.00 5.19
N GLY A 65 -12.60 -9.98 4.14
CA GLY A 65 -13.06 -10.14 2.75
C GLY A 65 -13.68 -11.51 2.49
N ILE A 66 -13.03 -12.57 2.96
CA ILE A 66 -13.55 -13.95 2.84
C ILE A 66 -14.86 -14.10 3.62
N ALA A 67 -14.90 -13.66 4.88
CA ALA A 67 -16.10 -13.74 5.70
C ALA A 67 -17.26 -12.95 5.06
N ALA A 68 -17.00 -11.75 4.55
CA ALA A 68 -17.99 -10.96 3.84
C ALA A 68 -18.53 -11.68 2.58
N GLY A 69 -17.65 -12.31 1.80
CA GLY A 69 -18.04 -13.09 0.62
C GLY A 69 -18.89 -14.32 0.97
N LEU A 70 -18.50 -15.08 2.00
CA LEU A 70 -19.24 -16.25 2.47
C LEU A 70 -20.62 -15.85 3.02
N LEU A 71 -20.68 -14.81 3.84
CA LEU A 71 -21.94 -14.29 4.38
C LEU A 71 -22.83 -13.71 3.27
N TRP A 72 -22.26 -13.06 2.25
CA TRP A 72 -22.99 -12.59 1.08
C TRP A 72 -23.66 -13.73 0.32
N PHE A 73 -22.94 -14.84 0.16
CA PHE A 73 -23.44 -16.05 -0.50
C PHE A 73 -24.53 -16.74 0.34
N ALA A 74 -24.35 -16.83 1.66
CA ALA A 74 -25.31 -17.43 2.57
C ALA A 74 -26.53 -16.54 2.90
N ALA A 75 -26.44 -15.22 2.66
CA ALA A 75 -27.48 -14.25 3.02
C ALA A 75 -28.92 -14.57 2.52
N PRO A 76 -29.15 -15.18 1.34
CA PRO A 76 -30.50 -15.57 0.92
C PRO A 76 -31.16 -16.61 1.83
N LEU A 77 -30.36 -17.45 2.49
CA LEU A 77 -30.81 -18.52 3.40
C LEU A 77 -30.98 -18.03 4.84
N LEU A 78 -30.49 -16.83 5.17
CA LEU A 78 -30.43 -16.29 6.53
C LEU A 78 -31.22 -14.97 6.61
N PRO A 79 -32.49 -14.98 7.06
CA PRO A 79 -33.36 -13.80 7.07
C PRO A 79 -32.75 -12.59 7.80
N LYS A 80 -32.02 -12.85 8.89
CA LYS A 80 -31.32 -11.82 9.69
C LYS A 80 -30.21 -11.12 8.91
N ILE A 81 -29.56 -11.81 7.97
CA ILE A 81 -28.40 -11.32 7.21
C ILE A 81 -28.81 -10.75 5.85
N LYS A 82 -29.97 -11.18 5.31
CA LYS A 82 -30.49 -10.74 4.01
C LYS A 82 -30.49 -9.22 3.82
N ARG A 83 -30.85 -8.45 4.87
CA ARG A 83 -30.82 -6.98 4.86
C ARG A 83 -29.42 -6.40 4.63
N TYR A 84 -28.37 -7.12 5.05
CA TYR A 84 -26.99 -6.68 4.95
C TYR A 84 -26.27 -7.13 3.67
N ARG A 85 -26.92 -7.95 2.83
CA ARG A 85 -26.35 -8.50 1.60
C ARG A 85 -25.69 -7.44 0.69
N PRO A 86 -26.28 -6.26 0.38
CA PRO A 86 -25.58 -5.28 -0.46
C PRO A 86 -24.28 -4.78 0.18
N TYR A 87 -24.25 -4.55 1.50
CA TYR A 87 -23.04 -4.10 2.21
C TYR A 87 -21.95 -5.17 2.22
N LEU A 88 -22.32 -6.45 2.40
CA LEU A 88 -21.40 -7.58 2.34
C LEU A 88 -20.78 -7.71 0.93
N ALA A 89 -21.57 -7.51 -0.13
CA ALA A 89 -21.05 -7.47 -1.50
C ALA A 89 -20.04 -6.34 -1.69
N VAL A 90 -20.40 -5.11 -1.27
CA VAL A 90 -19.49 -3.96 -1.40
C VAL A 90 -18.19 -4.22 -0.66
N LEU A 91 -18.26 -4.73 0.58
CA LEU A 91 -17.08 -5.02 1.38
C LEU A 91 -16.18 -6.09 0.72
N ALA A 92 -16.78 -7.22 0.31
CA ALA A 92 -16.06 -8.32 -0.33
C ALA A 92 -15.42 -7.88 -1.66
N LEU A 93 -16.19 -7.21 -2.52
CA LEU A 93 -15.71 -6.73 -3.82
C LEU A 93 -14.63 -5.65 -3.67
N THR A 94 -14.78 -4.73 -2.72
CA THR A 94 -13.78 -3.68 -2.49
C THR A 94 -12.44 -4.27 -2.04
N LEU A 95 -12.47 -5.24 -1.12
CA LEU A 95 -11.26 -5.91 -0.63
C LEU A 95 -10.64 -6.83 -1.70
N ALA A 96 -11.46 -7.51 -2.50
CA ALA A 96 -10.97 -8.35 -3.59
C ALA A 96 -10.38 -7.53 -4.74
N LEU A 97 -11.10 -6.52 -5.22
CA LEU A 97 -10.69 -5.74 -6.40
C LEU A 97 -9.63 -4.69 -6.07
N GLY A 98 -9.74 -4.02 -4.91
CA GLY A 98 -8.80 -2.98 -4.49
C GLY A 98 -7.44 -3.55 -4.07
N PRO A 99 -7.27 -3.95 -2.80
CA PRO A 99 -5.98 -4.46 -2.35
C PRO A 99 -5.63 -5.83 -2.95
N GLY A 100 -6.61 -6.73 -3.14
CA GLY A 100 -6.40 -8.08 -3.66
C GLY A 100 -5.88 -8.09 -5.09
N LEU A 101 -6.60 -7.47 -6.03
CA LEU A 101 -6.25 -7.47 -7.45
C LEU A 101 -5.42 -6.24 -7.82
N LEU A 102 -5.98 -5.04 -7.70
CA LEU A 102 -5.35 -3.83 -8.20
C LEU A 102 -4.00 -3.59 -7.52
N VAL A 103 -3.92 -3.63 -6.20
CA VAL A 103 -2.67 -3.34 -5.50
C VAL A 103 -1.69 -4.52 -5.56
N ASN A 104 -2.11 -5.73 -5.17
CA ASN A 104 -1.16 -6.85 -5.04
C ASN A 104 -0.76 -7.49 -6.37
N VAL A 105 -1.64 -7.51 -7.37
CA VAL A 105 -1.38 -8.16 -8.66
C VAL A 105 -0.93 -7.15 -9.72
N VAL A 106 -1.64 -6.01 -9.84
CA VAL A 106 -1.34 -5.04 -10.91
C VAL A 106 -0.22 -4.08 -10.50
N LEU A 107 -0.36 -3.39 -9.36
CA LEU A 107 0.57 -2.32 -9.00
C LEU A 107 1.88 -2.84 -8.39
N LYS A 108 1.83 -3.54 -7.26
CA LYS A 108 3.02 -3.94 -6.48
C LYS A 108 4.09 -4.68 -7.29
N PRO A 109 3.76 -5.64 -8.17
CA PRO A 109 4.77 -6.37 -8.95
C PRO A 109 5.41 -5.52 -10.05
N ASN A 110 4.67 -4.52 -10.56
CA ASN A 110 5.03 -3.77 -11.76
C ASN A 110 5.52 -2.34 -11.48
N TRP A 111 5.41 -1.83 -10.25
CA TRP A 111 5.77 -0.45 -9.90
C TRP A 111 7.26 -0.16 -9.99
N GLY A 112 8.10 -1.17 -9.74
CA GLY A 112 9.55 -1.09 -9.87
C GLY A 112 10.29 -0.13 -8.94
N ARG A 113 9.70 0.21 -7.78
CA ARG A 113 10.35 0.99 -6.72
C ARG A 113 11.12 0.08 -5.73
N PRO A 114 12.43 0.32 -5.52
CA PRO A 114 13.18 -0.34 -4.45
C PRO A 114 12.67 0.05 -3.07
N ARG A 115 12.61 -0.95 -2.17
CA ARG A 115 12.33 -0.71 -0.75
C ARG A 115 13.58 -0.12 -0.08
N PRO A 116 13.45 0.65 1.01
CA PRO A 116 14.59 1.28 1.69
C PRO A 116 15.78 0.33 1.92
N ARG A 117 15.52 -0.89 2.41
CA ARG A 117 16.56 -1.93 2.61
C ARG A 117 17.28 -2.44 1.37
N HIS A 118 16.83 -2.10 0.17
CA HIS A 118 17.47 -2.44 -1.10
C HIS A 118 18.24 -1.26 -1.68
N VAL A 119 18.16 -0.07 -1.07
CA VAL A 119 18.77 1.14 -1.59
C VAL A 119 20.23 1.25 -1.13
N ILE A 120 21.10 1.77 -2.01
CA ILE A 120 22.55 1.92 -1.76
C ILE A 120 22.84 2.69 -0.46
N GLU A 121 22.12 3.78 -0.20
CA GLU A 121 22.29 4.57 1.03
C GLU A 121 21.99 3.79 2.33
N LEU A 122 21.32 2.64 2.22
CA LEU A 122 20.85 1.82 3.34
C LEU A 122 21.39 0.38 3.24
N GLY A 123 22.56 0.22 2.61
CA GLY A 123 23.29 -1.05 2.53
C GLY A 123 22.80 -2.03 1.47
N GLY A 124 21.95 -1.58 0.53
CA GLY A 124 21.53 -2.35 -0.65
C GLY A 124 22.29 -1.99 -1.92
N GLU A 125 21.73 -2.34 -3.08
CA GLU A 125 22.38 -2.22 -4.39
C GLU A 125 21.58 -1.38 -5.40
N ALA A 126 20.33 -1.04 -5.07
CA ALA A 126 19.46 -0.25 -5.93
C ALA A 126 19.67 1.25 -5.73
N LYS A 127 19.60 2.02 -6.82
CA LYS A 127 19.46 3.48 -6.72
C LYS A 127 18.07 3.84 -6.16
N PHE A 128 18.00 4.79 -5.25
CA PHE A 128 16.74 5.33 -4.75
C PHE A 128 15.86 5.82 -5.91
N ARG A 129 14.54 5.61 -5.79
CA ARG A 129 13.56 6.14 -6.74
C ARG A 129 12.35 6.71 -6.02
N PRO A 130 11.87 7.90 -6.44
CA PRO A 130 10.68 8.49 -5.87
C PRO A 130 9.42 7.71 -6.28
N PHE A 131 8.38 7.73 -5.44
CA PHE A 131 7.21 6.87 -5.66
C PHE A 131 6.39 7.24 -6.91
N TYR A 132 6.43 8.49 -7.36
CA TYR A 132 5.73 8.98 -8.55
C TYR A 132 6.46 8.69 -9.87
N SER A 133 7.67 8.10 -9.82
CA SER A 133 8.43 7.69 -11.00
C SER A 133 8.53 6.15 -11.06
N PRO A 134 7.43 5.45 -11.44
CA PRO A 134 7.43 3.99 -11.52
C PRO A 134 8.34 3.51 -12.65
N ASN A 135 8.95 2.34 -12.43
CA ASN A 135 9.66 1.60 -13.46
C ASN A 135 8.81 0.41 -13.88
N TRP A 136 8.00 0.60 -14.91
CA TRP A 136 7.03 -0.40 -15.36
C TRP A 136 7.73 -1.68 -15.81
N GLY A 137 7.44 -2.79 -15.13
CA GLY A 137 7.99 -4.11 -15.42
C GLY A 137 8.16 -4.96 -14.17
N PRO A 138 8.44 -6.27 -14.30
CA PRO A 138 8.59 -7.20 -13.19
C PRO A 138 9.91 -6.98 -12.41
N TRP A 139 10.06 -5.81 -11.79
CA TRP A 139 11.32 -5.36 -11.20
C TRP A 139 11.84 -6.27 -10.09
N LYS A 140 10.98 -6.94 -9.32
CA LYS A 140 11.46 -7.92 -8.33
C LYS A 140 12.24 -9.06 -8.99
N ARG A 141 11.76 -9.58 -10.12
CA ARG A 141 12.41 -10.70 -10.82
C ARG A 141 13.72 -10.27 -11.44
N ASP A 142 13.77 -9.07 -12.00
CA ASP A 142 14.97 -8.57 -12.66
C ASP A 142 16.03 -8.11 -11.66
N PHE A 143 15.61 -7.55 -10.52
CA PHE A 143 16.50 -7.09 -9.45
C PHE A 143 17.26 -8.24 -8.76
N TYR A 144 16.60 -9.37 -8.46
CA TYR A 144 17.30 -10.53 -7.88
C TYR A 144 18.21 -11.25 -8.89
N LYS A 145 17.97 -11.09 -10.20
CA LYS A 145 18.84 -11.65 -11.24
C LYS A 145 20.11 -10.84 -11.44
N SER A 146 20.10 -9.54 -11.09
CA SER A 146 21.25 -8.65 -11.20
C SER A 146 22.14 -8.64 -9.95
N MET A 147 21.75 -9.32 -8.88
CA MET A 147 22.57 -9.49 -7.69
C MET A 147 23.66 -10.55 -7.95
N PRO A 148 24.93 -10.29 -7.59
CA PRO A 148 26.01 -11.27 -7.71
C PRO A 148 25.83 -12.49 -6.79
#